data_AF-A0A841EM69-F1
#
_entry.id   AF-A0A841EM69-F1
#
_cell.length_a   1.000
_cell.length_b   1.000
_cell.length_c   1.000
_cell.angle_alpha   90.00
_cell.angle_beta   90.00
_cell.angle_gamma   90.00
#
_symmetry.space_group_name_H-M   'P 1'
#
loop_
_entity.id
_entity.type
_entity.pdbx_description
1 polymer ?
#
loop_
_entity_poly.entity_id
_entity_poly.type
_entity_poly.pdbx_seq_one_letter_code
_entity_poly.pdbx_strand_id
1 'polypeptide(L)'
;MDDTFNNLKVTDRQSFIKFLDLLQKDFIDNPESWENKNLPDFLEALSSYTEEIQGYYDNMKLKVNADKPDWSTFADIFKGARIYE
;
A
#
# COMPACT_ATOMS: atom_id res chain seq x y z
N MET A 1 -0.34 13.42 8.26
CA MET A 1 0.49 12.45 7.52
C MET A 1 1.74 13.16 7.03
N ASP A 2 2.92 12.58 7.24
CA ASP A 2 4.21 13.16 6.86
C ASP A 2 4.36 13.15 5.32
N ASP A 3 4.70 14.29 4.72
CA ASP A 3 4.96 14.43 3.28
C ASP A 3 6.03 13.45 2.78
N THR A 4 6.90 12.98 3.68
CA THR A 4 7.93 11.97 3.40
C THR A 4 7.32 10.61 3.04
N PHE A 5 6.21 10.22 3.66
CA PHE A 5 5.57 8.93 3.41
C PHE A 5 4.87 8.91 2.05
N ASN A 6 4.09 9.95 1.74
CA ASN A 6 3.35 10.04 0.48
C ASN A 6 4.26 10.13 -0.75
N ASN A 7 5.43 10.74 -0.60
CA ASN A 7 6.37 10.95 -1.70
C ASN A 7 7.45 9.86 -1.81
N LEU A 8 7.48 8.86 -0.91
CA LEU A 8 8.46 7.77 -0.99
C LEU A 8 8.20 6.91 -2.23
N LYS A 9 9.18 6.88 -3.13
CA LYS A 9 9.22 5.94 -4.25
C LYS A 9 9.86 4.64 -3.80
N VAL A 10 9.14 3.54 -3.94
CA VAL A 10 9.63 2.19 -3.68
C VAL A 10 10.11 1.61 -5.00
N THR A 11 11.40 1.31 -5.10
CA THR A 11 12.04 0.80 -6.33
C THR A 11 12.90 -0.43 -6.08
N ASP A 12 13.13 -0.77 -4.81
CA ASP A 12 13.98 -1.88 -4.39
C ASP A 12 13.62 -2.34 -2.97
N ARG A 13 14.32 -3.38 -2.51
CA ARG A 13 14.12 -3.93 -1.16
C ARG A 13 14.37 -2.92 -0.03
N GLN A 14 15.33 -2.00 -0.17
CA GLN A 14 15.69 -1.07 0.91
C GLN A 14 14.65 0.05 1.05
N SER A 15 14.21 0.60 -0.08
CA SER A 15 13.09 1.54 -0.13
C SER A 15 11.78 0.91 0.34
N PHE A 16 11.55 -0.38 0.07
CA PHE A 16 10.39 -1.10 0.60
C PHE A 16 10.44 -1.29 2.12
N ILE A 17 11.61 -1.62 2.70
CA ILE A 17 11.78 -1.68 4.17
C ILE A 17 11.43 -0.32 4.79
N LYS A 18 11.99 0.77 4.24
CA LYS A 18 11.68 2.13 4.72
C LYS A 18 10.20 2.46 4.60
N PHE A 19 9.53 2.00 3.53
CA PHE A 19 8.10 2.16 3.37
C PHE A 19 7.31 1.46 4.48
N LEU A 20 7.65 0.20 4.81
CA LEU A 20 7.00 -0.55 5.88
C LEU A 20 7.17 0.11 7.25
N ASP A 21 8.37 0.61 7.56
CA ASP A 21 8.64 1.32 8.81
C ASP A 21 7.78 2.59 8.94
N LEU A 22 7.67 3.37 7.86
CA LEU A 22 6.84 4.57 7.82
C LEU A 22 5.35 4.23 7.88
N LEU A 23 4.91 3.16 7.23
CA LEU A 23 3.53 2.70 7.25
C LEU A 23 3.12 2.28 8.67
N GLN A 24 3.96 1.50 9.37
CA GLN A 24 3.72 1.14 10.76
C GLN A 24 3.66 2.37 11.66
N LYS A 25 4.62 3.29 11.50
CA LYS A 25 4.63 4.54 12.27
C LYS A 25 3.35 5.36 12.04
N ASP A 26 2.88 5.45 10.79
CA ASP A 26 1.67 6.19 10.47
C ASP A 26 0.42 5.56 11.10
N PHE A 27 0.32 4.23 11.18
CA PHE A 27 -0.75 3.56 11.91
C PHE A 27 -0.72 3.88 13.42
N ILE A 28 0.46 3.84 14.04
CA ILE A 28 0.62 4.15 15.47
C ILE A 28 0.24 5.61 15.77
N ASP A 29 0.70 6.53 14.93
CA ASP A 29 0.51 7.97 15.14
C ASP A 29 -0.89 8.44 14.72
N ASN A 30 -1.55 7.76 13.76
CA ASN A 30 -2.82 8.18 13.16
C ASN A 30 -3.81 7.00 12.95
N PRO A 31 -4.14 6.20 13.98
CA PRO A 31 -4.96 5.00 13.81
C PRO A 31 -6.38 5.29 13.34
N GLU A 32 -6.91 6.48 13.64
CA GLU A 32 -8.24 6.92 13.18
C GLU A 32 -8.32 7.20 11.68
N SER A 33 -7.18 7.29 11.00
CA SER A 33 -7.11 7.49 9.55
C SER A 33 -7.03 6.18 8.74
N TRP A 34 -7.11 5.05 9.44
CA TRP A 34 -7.06 3.71 8.86
C TRP A 34 -8.42 3.05 8.96
N GLU A 35 -8.87 2.46 7.85
CA GLU A 35 -10.09 1.64 7.83
C GLU A 35 -9.82 0.33 8.59
N ASN A 36 -8.73 -0.35 8.22
CA ASN A 36 -8.38 -1.67 8.75
C ASN A 36 -7.42 -1.56 9.94
N LYS A 37 -7.99 -1.56 11.16
CA LYS A 37 -7.25 -1.30 12.41
C LYS A 37 -6.72 -2.55 13.13
N ASN A 38 -7.05 -3.75 12.65
CA ASN A 38 -6.55 -4.99 13.22
C ASN A 38 -5.98 -5.91 12.12
N LEU A 39 -5.19 -6.91 12.54
CA LEU A 39 -4.46 -7.77 11.60
C LEU A 39 -5.39 -8.61 10.71
N PRO A 40 -6.46 -9.27 11.21
CA PRO A 40 -7.43 -9.95 10.35
C PRO A 40 -7.99 -9.05 9.23
N ASP A 41 -8.57 -7.90 9.59
CA ASP A 41 -9.20 -7.00 8.62
C ASP A 41 -8.17 -6.46 7.61
N PHE A 42 -6.96 -6.14 8.08
CA PHE A 42 -5.90 -5.67 7.19
C PHE A 42 -5.41 -6.75 6.21
N LEU A 43 -5.38 -8.02 6.62
CA LEU A 43 -5.02 -9.12 5.71
C LEU A 43 -6.12 -9.41 4.69
N GLU A 44 -7.39 -9.26 5.08
CA GLU A 44 -8.53 -9.34 4.16
C GLU A 44 -8.43 -8.24 3.09
N ALA A 45 -8.21 -6.99 3.52
CA ALA A 45 -8.04 -5.85 2.62
C ALA A 45 -6.82 -5.95 1.72
N LEU A 46 -5.71 -6.50 2.21
CA LEU A 46 -4.55 -6.80 1.36
C LEU A 46 -4.92 -7.78 0.25
N SER A 47 -5.69 -8.82 0.54
CA SER A 47 -6.13 -9.79 -0.46
C SER A 47 -7.08 -9.15 -1.47
N SER A 48 -8.13 -8.49 -0.99
CA SER A 48 -9.14 -7.79 -1.79
C SER A 48 -8.49 -6.78 -2.74
N TYR A 49 -7.64 -5.88 -2.23
CA TYR A 49 -7.00 -4.87 -3.07
C TYR A 49 -5.98 -5.46 -4.05
N THR A 50 -5.35 -6.60 -3.72
CA THR A 50 -4.47 -7.30 -4.66
C THR A 50 -5.24 -7.82 -5.88
N GLU A 51 -6.49 -8.24 -5.71
CA GLU A 51 -7.35 -8.67 -6.82
C GLU A 51 -7.72 -7.49 -7.74
N GLU A 52 -7.91 -6.29 -7.17
CA GLU A 52 -8.38 -5.11 -7.89
C GLU A 52 -7.26 -4.21 -8.46
N ILE A 53 -6.02 -4.34 -8.00
CA ILE A 53 -4.96 -3.35 -8.28
C ILE A 53 -4.64 -3.18 -9.78
N GLN A 54 -4.80 -4.23 -10.60
CA GLN A 54 -4.66 -4.07 -12.05
C GLN A 54 -5.72 -3.13 -12.62
N GLY A 55 -6.97 -3.22 -12.15
CA GLY A 55 -8.05 -2.32 -12.52
C GLY A 55 -7.75 -0.87 -12.11
N TYR A 56 -7.16 -0.65 -10.93
CA TYR A 56 -6.66 0.67 -10.52
C TYR A 56 -5.61 1.22 -11.49
N TYR A 57 -4.60 0.42 -11.85
CA TYR A 57 -3.57 0.83 -12.80
C TYR A 57 -4.14 1.17 -14.17
N ASP A 58 -5.06 0.36 -14.68
CA ASP A 58 -5.72 0.59 -15.97
C ASP A 58 -6.54 1.89 -15.96
N ASN A 59 -7.33 2.11 -14.89
CA ASN A 59 -8.14 3.32 -14.71
C ASN A 59 -7.28 4.58 -14.66
N MET A 60 -6.14 4.50 -13.97
CA MET A 60 -5.16 5.59 -13.87
C MET A 60 -4.26 5.72 -15.10
N LYS A 61 -4.42 4.86 -16.11
CA LYS A 61 -3.59 4.78 -17.33
C LYS A 61 -2.10 4.60 -17.00
N LEU A 62 -1.81 3.89 -15.92
CA LEU A 62 -0.47 3.54 -15.50
C LEU A 62 -0.03 2.30 -16.30
N LYS A 63 1.18 2.34 -16.85
CA LYS A 63 1.72 1.23 -17.66
C LYS A 63 2.38 0.16 -16.77
N VAL A 64 1.64 -0.31 -15.78
CA VAL A 64 2.09 -1.32 -14.80
C VAL A 64 1.32 -2.61 -15.04
N ASN A 65 2.02 -3.75 -14.97
CA ASN A 65 1.43 -5.07 -15.06
C ASN A 65 1.57 -5.75 -13.71
N ALA A 66 0.45 -5.93 -12.99
CA ALA A 66 0.40 -6.50 -11.65
C ALA A 66 0.72 -8.00 -11.61
N ASP A 67 0.63 -8.73 -12.73
CA ASP A 67 1.08 -10.13 -12.82
C ASP A 67 2.61 -10.25 -12.75
N LYS A 68 3.33 -9.13 -12.88
CA LYS A 68 4.78 -9.05 -12.66
C LYS A 68 5.04 -8.44 -11.29
N PRO A 69 5.47 -9.23 -10.30
CA PRO A 69 5.69 -8.70 -8.96
C PRO A 69 6.82 -7.66 -8.97
N ASP A 70 6.52 -6.48 -8.45
CA ASP A 70 7.45 -5.38 -8.23
C ASP A 70 7.26 -4.82 -6.82
N TRP A 71 8.34 -4.33 -6.21
CA TRP A 71 8.29 -3.69 -4.89
C TRP A 71 7.35 -2.50 -4.86
N SER A 72 7.24 -1.73 -5.95
CA SER A 72 6.29 -0.63 -6.04
C SER A 72 4.85 -1.13 -5.97
N THR A 73 4.55 -2.25 -6.62
CA THR A 73 3.22 -2.86 -6.61
C THR A 73 2.83 -3.31 -5.21
N PHE A 74 3.74 -3.96 -4.47
CA PHE A 74 3.48 -4.26 -3.07
C PHE A 74 3.22 -2.99 -2.24
N ALA A 75 3.99 -1.91 -2.43
CA ALA A 75 3.75 -0.68 -1.70
C ALA A 75 2.37 -0.07 -2.00
N ASP A 76 1.92 -0.11 -3.25
CA ASP A 76 0.59 0.34 -3.66
C ASP A 76 -0.52 -0.52 -3.04
N ILE A 77 -0.34 -1.85 -3.00
CA ILE A 77 -1.28 -2.78 -2.34
C ILE A 77 -1.47 -2.39 -0.86
N PHE A 78 -0.38 -2.14 -0.13
CA PHE A 78 -0.45 -1.76 1.28
C PHE A 78 -1.10 -0.39 1.50
N LYS A 79 -0.91 0.55 0.56
CA LYS A 79 -1.60 1.86 0.61
C LYS A 79 -3.10 1.70 0.35
N GLY A 80 -3.49 0.83 -0.58
CA GLY A 80 -4.88 0.51 -0.87
C GLY A 80 -5.56 -0.14 0.32
N ALA A 81 -4.99 -1.23 0.83
CA ALA A 81 -5.51 -1.99 1.98
C ALA A 81 -5.59 -1.19 3.29
N ARG A 82 -4.95 -0.03 3.37
CA ARG A 82 -5.12 0.89 4.50
C ARG A 82 -6.44 1.68 4.39
N ILE A 83 -6.85 2.02 3.18
CA ILE A 83 -7.93 2.97 2.87
C ILE A 83 -9.21 2.23 2.46
N TYR A 84 -9.09 1.03 1.89
CA TYR A 84 -10.16 0.22 1.33
C TYR A 84 -10.23 -1.18 1.98
N GLU A 85 -11.34 -1.89 1.78
CA GLU A 85 -11.75 -3.15 2.43
C GLU A 85 -11.20 -4.43 1.80
#